data_AF-A0A7C3SFQ0-F1
#
_entry.id   AF-A0A7C3SFQ0-F1
#
_cell.length_a   1.000
_cell.length_b   1.000
_cell.length_c   1.000
_cell.angle_alpha   90.00
_cell.angle_beta   90.00
_cell.angle_gamma   90.00
#
_symmetry.space_group_name_H-M   'P 1'
#
loop_
_entity.id
_entity.type
_entity.pdbx_description
1 polymer ?
#
loop_
_entity_poly.entity_id
_entity_poly.type
_entity_poly.pdbx_seq_one_letter_code
_entity_poly.pdbx_strand_id
1 'polypeptide(L)'
;MEPSAFDPYLKWLGIRTVGRPPNHYRLLGLQLFESDPEVICHAADARMAHVRNFCSGPHQALAEKILQELKAAKATLLDPAQKAAYDRVLRAELAQQGEELSASSPAGPPPLPAKNLGSSSGAWANPVEEQAPAASSTSQPSQLLKNPLLWVGGAILLLGAISVGIIGISLTRRGSTANEVAQTETAGLTPTAGLPETITDPEEASA
;
A
#
# COMPACT_ATOMS: atom_id res chain seq x y z
N MET A 1 36.04 1.13 13.03
CA MET A 1 34.93 0.32 12.52
C MET A 1 33.68 0.88 13.19
N GLU A 2 32.97 1.80 12.53
CA GLU A 2 31.76 2.38 13.11
C GLU A 2 30.73 1.25 13.32
N PRO A 3 30.15 1.07 14.52
CA PRO A 3 29.07 0.11 14.70
C PRO A 3 27.93 0.53 13.77
N SER A 4 27.65 -0.28 12.74
CA SER A 4 26.55 -0.02 11.82
C SER A 4 25.25 0.05 12.65
N ALA A 5 24.67 1.25 12.74
CA ALA A 5 23.41 1.46 13.44
C ALA A 5 22.36 0.46 12.97
N PHE A 6 21.50 0.00 13.88
CA PHE A 6 20.45 -0.95 13.55
C PHE A 6 19.49 -0.36 12.52
N ASP A 7 19.44 -0.94 11.32
CA ASP A 7 18.52 -0.53 10.25
C ASP A 7 17.27 -1.43 10.24
N PRO A 8 16.12 -0.97 10.75
CA PRO A 8 14.93 -1.79 10.89
C PRO A 8 14.29 -2.13 9.53
N TYR A 9 14.43 -1.26 8.51
CA TYR A 9 13.88 -1.53 7.18
C TYR A 9 14.66 -2.64 6.49
N LEU A 10 15.99 -2.66 6.64
CA LEU A 10 16.80 -3.75 6.13
C LEU A 10 16.54 -5.05 6.91
N LYS A 11 16.57 -4.98 8.25
CA LYS A 11 16.52 -6.16 9.11
C LYS A 11 15.15 -6.84 9.14
N TRP A 12 14.05 -6.08 9.06
CA TRP A 12 12.69 -6.64 9.15
C TRP A 12 11.93 -6.63 7.83
N LEU A 13 12.19 -5.65 6.95
CA LEU A 13 11.45 -5.53 5.67
C LEU A 13 12.27 -6.01 4.47
N GLY A 14 13.58 -6.22 4.64
CA GLY A 14 14.50 -6.59 3.55
C GLY A 14 14.80 -5.44 2.58
N ILE A 15 14.52 -4.20 2.96
CA ILE A 15 14.59 -3.03 2.06
C ILE A 15 15.97 -2.36 2.17
N ARG A 16 16.85 -2.65 1.21
CA ARG A 16 18.11 -1.95 0.97
C ARG A 16 17.85 -0.71 0.10
N THR A 17 17.46 0.42 0.70
CA THR A 17 17.36 1.70 -0.03
C THR A 17 18.32 2.72 0.55
N VAL A 18 19.07 3.38 -0.35
CA VAL A 18 20.00 4.47 -0.01
C VAL A 18 19.23 5.78 0.25
N GLY A 19 18.03 5.93 -0.32
CA GLY A 19 17.05 6.98 0.01
C GLY A 19 15.97 6.45 0.95
N ARG A 20 15.67 7.21 2.01
CA ARG A 20 14.63 6.92 3.00
C ARG A 20 13.65 8.11 3.06
N PRO A 21 12.34 7.86 3.26
CA PRO A 21 11.70 6.55 3.42
C PRO A 21 11.46 5.82 2.08
N PRO A 22 11.31 4.49 2.07
CA PRO A 22 10.83 3.74 0.91
C PRO A 22 9.42 4.19 0.49
N ASN A 23 9.09 4.10 -0.81
CA ASN A 23 7.73 4.33 -1.28
C ASN A 23 6.73 3.31 -0.69
N HIS A 24 5.43 3.64 -0.71
CA HIS A 24 4.37 2.83 -0.08
C HIS A 24 4.33 1.39 -0.61
N TYR A 25 4.50 1.21 -1.93
CA TYR A 25 4.55 -0.13 -2.53
C TYR A 25 5.71 -0.96 -1.99
N ARG A 26 6.91 -0.36 -1.91
CA ARG A 26 8.10 -1.05 -1.37
C ARG A 26 7.96 -1.36 0.11
N LEU A 27 7.34 -0.46 0.87
CA LEU A 27 7.11 -0.67 2.30
C LEU A 27 6.19 -1.88 2.55
N LEU A 28 5.14 -2.05 1.74
CA LEU A 28 4.24 -3.20 1.83
C LEU A 28 4.86 -4.48 1.20
N GLY A 29 5.83 -4.33 0.30
CA GLY A 29 6.43 -5.43 -0.46
C GLY A 29 5.64 -5.83 -1.70
N LEU A 30 4.99 -4.85 -2.31
CA LEU A 30 4.20 -4.99 -3.52
C LEU A 30 5.00 -4.61 -4.76
N GLN A 31 4.50 -5.05 -5.93
CA GLN A 31 4.89 -4.47 -7.20
C GLN A 31 4.47 -2.99 -7.26
N LEU A 32 5.26 -2.17 -7.95
CA LEU A 32 4.88 -0.77 -8.19
C LEU A 32 3.56 -0.71 -8.94
N PHE A 33 2.67 0.16 -8.47
CA PHE A 33 1.35 0.40 -9.06
C PHE A 33 0.42 -0.81 -9.05
N GLU A 34 0.55 -1.71 -8.07
CA GLU A 34 -0.45 -2.74 -7.80
C GLU A 34 -1.86 -2.11 -7.76
N SER A 35 -2.79 -2.76 -8.46
CA SER A 35 -4.14 -2.25 -8.73
C SER A 35 -5.21 -3.02 -7.96
N ASP A 36 -4.93 -4.27 -7.58
CA ASP A 36 -5.87 -5.11 -6.86
C ASP A 36 -5.93 -4.73 -5.37
N PRO A 37 -7.08 -4.24 -4.86
CA PRO A 37 -7.23 -3.85 -3.46
C PRO A 37 -7.12 -5.02 -2.49
N GLU A 38 -7.50 -6.25 -2.88
CA GLU A 38 -7.37 -7.43 -2.01
C GLU A 38 -5.89 -7.79 -1.83
N VAL A 39 -5.11 -7.76 -2.91
CA VAL A 39 -3.65 -7.98 -2.86
C VAL A 39 -2.98 -6.94 -1.97
N ILE A 40 -3.36 -5.66 -2.10
CA ILE A 40 -2.84 -4.57 -1.27
C ILE A 40 -3.18 -4.82 0.21
N CYS A 41 -4.43 -5.18 0.50
CA CYS A 41 -4.90 -5.42 1.86
C CYS A 41 -4.14 -6.58 2.52
N HIS A 42 -4.06 -7.72 1.84
CA HIS A 42 -3.38 -8.91 2.33
C HIS A 42 -1.88 -8.67 2.55
N ALA A 43 -1.20 -7.98 1.61
CA ALA A 43 0.21 -7.65 1.76
C ALA A 43 0.45 -6.73 2.96
N ALA A 44 -0.39 -5.71 3.14
CA ALA A 44 -0.29 -4.81 4.29
C ALA A 44 -0.50 -5.55 5.62
N ASP A 45 -1.51 -6.41 5.70
CA ASP A 45 -1.82 -7.15 6.92
C ASP A 45 -0.72 -8.14 7.29
N ALA A 46 -0.20 -8.89 6.31
CA ALA A 46 0.95 -9.76 6.50
C ALA A 46 2.18 -8.98 6.97
N ARG A 47 2.44 -7.82 6.37
CA ARG A 47 3.61 -6.99 6.74
C ARG A 47 3.49 -6.42 8.15
N MET A 48 2.33 -5.89 8.52
CA MET A 48 2.08 -5.40 9.88
C MET A 48 2.14 -6.53 10.91
N ALA A 49 1.65 -7.73 10.59
CA ALA A 49 1.76 -8.89 11.47
C ALA A 49 3.23 -9.27 11.73
N HIS A 50 4.07 -9.24 10.69
CA HIS A 50 5.51 -9.48 10.85
C HIS A 50 6.16 -8.45 11.77
N VAL A 51 5.90 -7.15 11.56
CA VAL A 51 6.54 -6.08 12.34
C VAL A 51 6.07 -6.06 13.80
N ARG A 52 4.82 -6.46 14.08
CA ARG A 52 4.29 -6.57 15.46
C ARG A 52 5.11 -7.49 16.35
N ASN A 53 5.80 -8.49 15.77
CA ASN A 53 6.68 -9.38 16.54
C ASN A 53 7.89 -8.66 17.16
N PHE A 54 8.21 -7.45 16.70
CA PHE A 54 9.32 -6.64 17.19
C PHE A 54 8.87 -5.46 18.06
N CYS A 55 7.56 -5.32 18.33
CA CYS A 55 7.00 -4.33 19.25
C CYS A 55 7.22 -4.68 20.73
N SER A 56 7.99 -5.73 21.02
CA SER A 56 8.44 -6.07 22.34
C SER A 56 9.96 -6.20 22.30
N GLY A 57 10.67 -5.41 23.11
CA GLY A 57 12.13 -5.47 23.23
C GLY A 57 12.86 -4.18 22.86
N PRO A 58 14.20 -4.25 22.65
CA PRO A 58 15.08 -3.07 22.55
C PRO A 58 14.78 -2.12 21.39
N HIS A 59 14.04 -2.57 20.38
CA HIS A 59 13.72 -1.81 19.17
C HIS A 59 12.22 -1.51 19.03
N GLN A 60 11.45 -1.59 20.12
CA GLN A 60 10.00 -1.36 20.12
C GLN A 60 9.61 -0.02 19.46
N ALA A 61 10.28 1.08 19.82
CA ALA A 61 9.98 2.39 19.24
C ALA A 61 10.18 2.43 17.72
N LEU A 62 11.17 1.70 17.18
CA LEU A 62 11.39 1.59 15.74
C LEU A 62 10.30 0.73 15.07
N ALA A 63 9.88 -0.36 15.72
CA ALA A 63 8.82 -1.23 15.23
C ALA A 63 7.47 -0.49 15.18
N GLU A 64 7.15 0.28 16.23
CA GLU A 64 5.95 1.12 16.28
C GLU A 64 5.95 2.19 15.19
N LYS A 65 7.09 2.85 14.96
CA LYS A 65 7.24 3.80 13.85
C LYS A 65 6.93 3.15 12.50
N ILE A 66 7.53 1.99 12.22
CA ILE A 66 7.28 1.27 10.95
C ILE A 66 5.81 0.84 10.85
N LEU A 67 5.17 0.42 11.95
CA LEU A 67 3.74 0.10 11.92
C LEU A 67 2.88 1.31 11.54
N GLN A 68 3.22 2.52 11.99
CA GLN A 68 2.49 3.72 11.57
C GLN A 68 2.69 4.01 10.08
N GLU A 69 3.91 3.85 9.58
CA GLU A 69 4.19 3.99 8.14
C GLU A 69 3.44 2.94 7.31
N LEU A 70 3.37 1.68 7.76
CA LEU A 70 2.61 0.61 7.11
C LEU A 70 1.11 0.89 7.09
N LYS A 71 0.56 1.42 8.19
CA LYS A 71 -0.85 1.82 8.27
C LYS A 71 -1.16 2.98 7.31
N ALA A 72 -0.30 3.99 7.26
CA ALA A 72 -0.42 5.10 6.34
C ALA A 72 -0.38 4.61 4.88
N ALA A 73 0.58 3.76 4.54
CA ALA A 73 0.69 3.16 3.21
C ALA A 73 -0.58 2.37 2.83
N LYS A 74 -1.10 1.53 3.75
CA LYS A 74 -2.35 0.79 3.53
C LYS A 74 -3.52 1.74 3.26
N ALA A 75 -3.70 2.77 4.09
CA ALA A 75 -4.78 3.72 3.95
C ALA A 75 -4.72 4.49 2.62
N THR A 76 -3.53 4.96 2.22
CA THR A 76 -3.34 5.65 0.95
C THR A 76 -3.61 4.76 -0.26
N LEU A 77 -3.13 3.50 -0.23
CA LEU A 77 -3.22 2.61 -1.39
C LEU A 77 -4.58 1.92 -1.54
N LEU A 78 -5.38 1.80 -0.47
CA LEU A 78 -6.75 1.26 -0.53
C LEU A 78 -7.81 2.33 -0.83
N ASP A 79 -7.51 3.61 -0.65
CA ASP A 79 -8.37 4.70 -1.09
C ASP A 79 -8.09 5.03 -2.57
N PRO A 80 -9.05 4.84 -3.49
CA PRO A 80 -8.82 5.03 -4.92
C PRO A 80 -8.37 6.45 -5.29
N ALA A 81 -8.89 7.48 -4.61
CA ALA A 81 -8.56 8.87 -4.90
C ALA A 81 -7.15 9.21 -4.40
N GLN A 82 -6.81 8.79 -3.18
CA GLN A 82 -5.47 8.99 -2.62
C GLN A 82 -4.42 8.19 -3.39
N LYS A 83 -4.71 6.93 -3.74
CA LYS A 83 -3.83 6.11 -4.59
C LYS A 83 -3.57 6.78 -5.94
N ALA A 84 -4.62 7.27 -6.61
CA ALA A 84 -4.45 7.93 -7.91
C ALA A 84 -3.59 9.21 -7.82
N ALA A 85 -3.78 10.01 -6.77
CA ALA A 85 -2.96 11.19 -6.51
C ALA A 85 -1.50 10.81 -6.21
N TYR A 86 -1.29 9.81 -5.36
CA TYR A 86 0.02 9.28 -5.00
C TYR A 86 0.76 8.72 -6.22
N ASP A 87 0.09 7.89 -7.02
CA ASP A 87 0.66 7.25 -8.21
C ASP A 87 1.09 8.27 -9.27
N ARG A 88 0.37 9.40 -9.38
CA ARG A 88 0.76 10.50 -10.28
C ARG A 88 2.09 11.12 -9.85
N VAL A 89 2.24 11.42 -8.56
CA VAL A 89 3.47 12.00 -8.01
C VAL A 89 4.63 11.01 -8.16
N LEU A 90 4.43 9.75 -7.77
CA LEU A 90 5.46 8.72 -7.83
C LEU A 90 5.94 8.45 -9.26
N ARG A 91 5.05 8.48 -10.27
CA ARG A 91 5.47 8.36 -11.68
C ARG A 91 6.34 9.53 -12.13
N ALA A 92 6.05 10.75 -11.69
CA ALA A 92 6.85 11.92 -12.04
C ALA A 92 8.25 11.84 -11.39
N GLU A 93 8.34 11.45 -10.12
CA GLU A 93 9.61 11.26 -9.42
C GLU A 93 10.47 10.17 -10.09
N LEU A 94 9.87 9.03 -10.45
CA LEU A 94 10.59 7.95 -11.13
C LEU A 94 11.07 8.35 -12.54
N ALA A 95 10.30 9.17 -13.26
CA ALA A 95 10.71 9.68 -14.56
C ALA A 95 11.95 10.60 -14.44
N GLN A 96 11.96 11.50 -13.44
CA GLN A 96 13.09 12.39 -13.17
C GLN A 96 14.36 11.61 -12.79
N GLN A 97 14.23 10.58 -11.95
CA GLN A 97 15.35 9.72 -11.58
C GLN A 97 15.93 8.96 -12.79
N GLY A 98 15.07 8.50 -13.71
CA GLY A 98 15.50 7.85 -14.95
C GLY A 98 16.25 8.78 -15.91
N GLU A 99 15.83 10.04 -15.98
CA GLU A 99 16.47 11.06 -16.83
C GLU A 99 17.83 11.49 -16.27
N GLU A 100 17.94 11.70 -14.95
CA GLU A 100 19.20 12.06 -14.30
C GLU A 100 20.27 10.95 -14.44
N LEU A 101 19.86 9.68 -14.31
CA LEU A 101 20.74 8.54 -14.54
C LEU A 101 21.16 8.41 -16.01
N SER A 102 20.29 8.81 -16.95
CA SER A 102 20.58 8.78 -18.39
C SER A 102 21.46 9.95 -18.85
N ALA A 103 21.27 11.14 -18.27
CA ALA A 103 22.04 12.34 -18.56
C ALA A 103 23.45 12.34 -17.94
N SER A 104 23.66 11.57 -16.88
CA SER A 104 24.97 11.35 -16.25
C SER A 104 25.79 10.24 -16.92
N SER A 105 25.23 9.54 -17.92
CA SER A 105 26.01 8.67 -18.79
C SER A 105 26.76 9.55 -19.81
N PRO A 106 28.11 9.58 -19.81
CA PRO A 106 28.84 10.37 -20.80
C PRO A 106 28.45 9.83 -22.17
N ALA A 107 27.91 10.73 -23.01
CA ALA A 107 27.62 10.45 -24.41
C ALA A 107 28.77 9.62 -25.00
N GLY A 108 28.44 8.42 -25.47
CA GLY A 108 29.43 7.48 -25.97
C GLY A 108 30.33 8.13 -27.04
N PRO A 109 31.56 7.65 -27.22
CA PRO A 109 32.42 8.12 -28.30
C PRO A 109 31.66 8.04 -29.64
N PRO A 110 31.91 8.98 -30.58
CA PRO A 110 31.18 9.06 -31.84
C PRO A 110 31.19 7.69 -32.54
N PRO A 111 30.13 7.35 -33.30
CA PRO A 111 30.08 6.08 -34.01
C PRO A 111 31.31 6.01 -34.91
N LEU A 112 32.26 5.14 -34.55
CA LEU A 112 33.37 4.80 -35.42
C LEU A 112 32.74 4.28 -36.73
N PRO A 113 33.20 4.74 -37.90
CA PRO A 113 32.72 4.21 -39.16
C PRO A 113 33.01 2.70 -39.15
N ALA A 114 31.94 1.90 -39.09
CA ALA A 114 32.00 0.46 -39.17
C ALA A 114 32.54 0.10 -40.56
N LYS A 115 33.86 -0.04 -40.66
CA LYS A 115 34.51 -0.70 -41.78
C LYS A 115 34.09 -2.16 -41.70
N ASN A 116 33.19 -2.50 -42.62
CA ASN A 116 32.78 -3.83 -43.02
C ASN A 116 33.90 -4.87 -42.80
N LEU A 117 33.77 -5.67 -41.75
CA LEU A 117 34.65 -6.81 -41.47
C LEU A 117 33.74 -8.00 -41.24
N GLY A 118 33.56 -8.76 -42.32
CA GLY A 118 33.39 -10.20 -42.26
C GLY A 118 32.12 -10.68 -41.58
N SER A 119 31.05 -10.77 -42.37
CA SER A 119 30.05 -11.82 -42.19
C SER A 119 30.76 -13.17 -42.21
N SER A 120 31.18 -13.65 -41.04
CA SER A 120 31.51 -15.05 -40.81
C SER A 120 30.25 -15.71 -40.27
N SER A 121 29.30 -15.95 -41.20
CA SER A 121 28.24 -16.92 -41.00
C SER A 121 28.91 -18.26 -40.72
N GLY A 122 29.00 -18.62 -39.44
CA GLY A 122 29.38 -19.95 -39.00
C GLY A 122 28.30 -20.92 -39.43
N ALA A 123 28.43 -21.40 -40.66
CA ALA A 123 27.70 -22.51 -41.21
C ALA A 123 27.98 -23.76 -40.35
N TRP A 124 27.14 -23.98 -39.35
CA TRP A 124 26.94 -25.32 -38.83
C TRP A 124 26.04 -26.05 -39.82
N ALA A 125 26.71 -26.69 -40.78
CA ALA A 125 26.11 -27.72 -41.61
C ALA A 125 25.68 -28.87 -40.70
N ASN A 126 24.38 -28.96 -40.40
CA ASN A 126 23.79 -30.25 -40.07
C ASN A 126 23.60 -31.00 -41.40
N PRO A 127 24.21 -32.18 -41.59
CA PRO A 127 23.78 -33.06 -42.65
C PRO A 127 22.36 -33.54 -42.32
N VAL A 128 21.48 -33.31 -43.28
CA VAL A 128 20.18 -33.97 -43.37
C VAL A 128 20.41 -35.49 -43.35
N GLU A 129 19.83 -36.18 -42.38
CA GLU A 129 19.50 -37.60 -42.55
C GLU A 129 18.03 -37.77 -42.17
N GLU A 130 17.26 -37.81 -43.25
CA GLU A 130 15.84 -38.10 -43.32
C GLU A 130 15.61 -39.59 -43.06
N GLN A 131 14.77 -39.93 -42.10
CA GLN A 131 13.91 -41.13 -42.16
C GLN A 131 12.78 -41.07 -41.13
N ALA A 132 11.61 -40.65 -41.61
CA ALA A 132 10.30 -41.05 -41.08
C ALA A 132 9.87 -42.35 -41.82
N PRO A 133 8.96 -43.20 -41.30
CA PRO A 133 7.56 -42.79 -41.07
C PRO A 133 6.83 -43.42 -39.86
N ALA A 134 5.77 -42.71 -39.46
CA ALA A 134 4.48 -43.20 -38.97
C ALA A 134 4.43 -44.18 -37.77
N ALA A 135 4.20 -43.63 -36.57
CA ALA A 135 3.15 -44.13 -35.68
C ALA A 135 2.71 -43.05 -34.69
N SER A 136 1.46 -42.66 -34.81
CA SER A 136 0.72 -41.81 -33.88
C SER A 136 0.68 -42.40 -32.46
N SER A 137 1.01 -41.58 -31.46
CA SER A 137 0.54 -41.76 -30.07
C SER A 137 0.17 -40.41 -29.48
N THR A 138 -1.15 -40.20 -29.48
CA THR A 138 -1.94 -39.19 -28.78
C THR A 138 -1.66 -39.21 -27.26
N SER A 139 -1.69 -38.01 -26.66
CA SER A 139 -1.91 -37.68 -25.23
C SER A 139 -1.21 -38.50 -24.14
N GLN A 140 -0.41 -37.82 -23.30
CA GLN A 140 -0.67 -37.76 -21.86
C GLN A 140 -0.03 -36.51 -21.20
N PRO A 141 -0.84 -35.65 -20.54
CA PRO A 141 -0.40 -34.80 -19.46
C PRO A 141 -0.66 -35.52 -18.12
N SER A 142 0.39 -35.88 -17.38
CA SER A 142 0.22 -36.49 -16.05
C SER A 142 1.44 -36.35 -15.16
N GLN A 143 1.51 -35.25 -14.38
CA GLN A 143 2.03 -35.16 -13.01
C GLN A 143 1.73 -33.71 -12.53
N LEU A 144 0.56 -33.29 -12.05
CA LEU A 144 -0.45 -33.91 -11.21
C LEU A 144 0.07 -34.49 -9.89
N LEU A 145 0.89 -33.71 -9.17
CA LEU A 145 0.91 -33.78 -7.71
C LEU A 145 -0.38 -33.10 -7.19
N LYS A 146 -1.42 -33.93 -7.06
CA LYS A 146 -2.62 -33.68 -6.27
C LYS A 146 -2.20 -33.50 -4.80
N ASN A 147 -2.18 -32.28 -4.29
CA ASN A 147 -2.45 -32.10 -2.86
C ASN A 147 -3.97 -32.14 -2.68
N PRO A 148 -4.53 -33.13 -1.94
CA PRO A 148 -5.97 -33.31 -1.83
C PRO A 148 -6.60 -32.24 -0.93
N LEU A 149 -7.52 -31.48 -1.52
CA LEU A 149 -8.58 -30.79 -0.81
C LEU A 149 -9.50 -31.84 -0.18
N LEU A 150 -9.57 -31.96 1.15
CA LEU A 150 -10.77 -32.43 1.88
C LEU A 150 -10.71 -32.02 3.36
N TRP A 151 -11.39 -30.92 3.69
CA TRP A 151 -12.42 -30.96 4.74
C TRP A 151 -13.52 -29.96 4.38
N VAL A 152 -14.37 -30.37 3.44
CA VAL A 152 -15.76 -29.90 3.39
C VAL A 152 -16.54 -30.86 4.28
N GLY A 153 -17.24 -30.36 5.30
CA GLY A 153 -18.12 -31.24 6.07
C GLY A 153 -18.54 -30.75 7.46
N GLY A 154 -19.05 -29.52 7.53
CA GLY A 154 -19.75 -29.00 8.72
C GLY A 154 -20.85 -28.01 8.33
N ALA A 155 -21.67 -28.38 7.34
CA ALA A 155 -22.97 -27.78 7.11
C ALA A 155 -23.88 -28.17 8.31
N ILE A 156 -24.77 -27.35 8.89
CA ILE A 156 -25.92 -26.72 8.24
C ILE A 156 -26.66 -25.85 9.29
N LEU A 157 -27.22 -24.72 8.80
CA LEU A 157 -28.30 -23.87 9.30
C LEU A 157 -28.22 -23.21 10.70
N LEU A 158 -28.04 -21.88 10.66
CA LEU A 158 -29.09 -20.97 11.14
C LEU A 158 -29.27 -19.83 10.12
N LEU A 159 -30.44 -19.86 9.48
CA LEU A 159 -30.95 -18.91 8.50
C LEU A 159 -31.25 -17.54 9.12
N GLY A 160 -31.05 -16.48 8.32
CA GLY A 160 -32.06 -15.43 8.17
C GLY A 160 -31.70 -14.03 8.69
N ALA A 161 -31.65 -13.07 7.75
CA ALA A 161 -31.53 -11.62 7.93
C ALA A 161 -30.15 -11.15 8.46
N ILE A 162 -29.30 -10.47 7.69
CA ILE A 162 -29.49 -9.13 7.14
C ILE A 162 -28.69 -9.03 5.82
N SER A 163 -29.34 -9.25 4.68
CA SER A 163 -28.73 -9.07 3.34
C SER A 163 -29.32 -7.88 2.57
N VAL A 164 -29.88 -6.89 3.27
CA VAL A 164 -30.40 -5.65 2.68
C VAL A 164 -30.12 -4.52 3.66
N GLY A 165 -29.04 -3.74 3.46
CA GLY A 165 -28.78 -2.62 4.38
C GLY A 165 -27.45 -1.86 4.30
N ILE A 166 -26.52 -2.16 3.39
CA ILE A 166 -25.32 -1.30 3.18
C ILE A 166 -25.04 -1.10 1.67
N ILE A 167 -26.11 -0.97 0.88
CA ILE A 167 -26.08 -0.44 -0.49
C ILE A 167 -27.16 0.64 -0.52
N GLY A 168 -26.92 1.77 0.14
CA GLY A 168 -27.98 2.76 0.33
C GLY A 168 -27.68 4.01 1.15
N ILE A 169 -26.42 4.38 1.39
CA ILE A 169 -26.06 5.72 1.92
C ILE A 169 -24.79 6.21 1.22
N SER A 170 -24.85 6.32 -0.09
CA SER A 170 -23.87 7.07 -0.88
C SER A 170 -24.68 7.87 -1.89
N LEU A 171 -24.67 9.19 -1.73
CA LEU A 171 -25.39 10.23 -2.50
C LEU A 171 -26.63 10.80 -1.78
N THR A 172 -26.40 11.76 -0.87
CA THR A 172 -27.20 13.00 -0.77
C THR A 172 -26.64 13.92 0.33
N ARG A 173 -25.67 14.76 -0.03
CA ARG A 173 -25.66 16.18 0.36
C ARG A 173 -24.57 16.92 -0.39
N ARG A 174 -24.89 17.29 -1.63
CA ARG A 174 -24.35 18.48 -2.30
C ARG A 174 -25.54 19.36 -2.64
N GLY A 175 -25.48 20.62 -2.25
CA GLY A 175 -26.50 21.64 -2.48
C GLY A 175 -26.81 22.37 -1.18
N SER A 176 -26.15 23.50 -0.88
CA SER A 176 -26.44 24.82 -1.45
C SER A 176 -27.77 25.37 -0.95
N THR A 177 -27.69 26.19 0.09
CA THR A 177 -28.51 27.42 0.17
C THR A 177 -27.61 28.52 0.72
N ALA A 178 -27.22 29.41 -0.18
CA ALA A 178 -26.95 30.78 0.20
C ALA A 178 -28.19 31.37 0.85
N ASN A 179 -27.96 32.41 1.65
CA ASN A 179 -28.93 33.43 2.03
C ASN A 179 -29.79 33.12 3.27
N GLU A 180 -29.36 33.60 4.43
CA GLU A 180 -30.22 34.47 5.24
C GLU A 180 -29.32 35.46 6.00
N VAL A 181 -29.13 36.62 5.35
CA VAL A 181 -28.76 37.88 5.98
C VAL A 181 -30.05 38.47 6.59
N ALA A 182 -29.89 39.19 7.70
CA ALA A 182 -30.90 39.86 8.54
C ALA A 182 -31.37 38.95 9.69
N GLN A 183 -31.10 39.26 10.96
CA GLN A 183 -31.36 40.55 11.61
C GLN A 183 -30.38 40.77 12.76
N THR A 184 -29.55 41.81 12.64
CA THR A 184 -28.99 42.52 13.79
C THR A 184 -29.82 43.77 13.97
N GLU A 185 -30.81 43.75 14.86
CA GLU A 185 -31.43 44.98 15.36
C GLU A 185 -31.90 44.82 16.82
N THR A 186 -31.13 45.49 17.68
CA THR A 186 -31.45 46.15 18.95
C THR A 186 -32.78 45.93 19.68
N ALA A 187 -32.60 45.65 20.98
CA ALA A 187 -33.27 46.24 22.14
C ALA A 187 -34.72 45.80 22.49
N GLY A 188 -34.87 45.21 23.68
CA GLY A 188 -36.16 45.12 24.37
C GLY A 188 -36.23 44.12 25.53
N LEU A 189 -35.94 44.62 26.74
CA LEU A 189 -36.48 44.23 28.05
C LEU A 189 -36.86 42.75 28.34
N THR A 190 -36.19 42.13 29.31
CA THR A 190 -36.81 41.76 30.63
C THR A 190 -35.76 41.08 31.53
N PRO A 191 -35.55 41.58 32.76
CA PRO A 191 -34.91 40.84 33.85
C PRO A 191 -35.97 40.31 34.81
N THR A 192 -35.99 39.00 35.11
CA THR A 192 -36.64 38.53 36.34
C THR A 192 -36.09 37.19 36.85
N ALA A 193 -35.68 37.25 38.12
CA ALA A 193 -35.71 36.22 39.16
C ALA A 193 -35.02 34.85 38.94
N GLY A 194 -34.00 34.61 39.77
CA GLY A 194 -33.42 33.29 40.04
C GLY A 194 -32.16 33.36 40.90
N LEU A 195 -32.33 33.71 42.18
CA LEU A 195 -31.31 33.72 43.27
C LEU A 195 -30.84 32.27 43.62
N PRO A 196 -29.80 32.08 44.44
CA PRO A 196 -28.62 31.28 44.14
C PRO A 196 -28.37 30.12 45.14
N GLU A 197 -27.59 29.12 44.73
CA GLU A 197 -27.10 28.08 45.63
C GLU A 197 -25.56 28.16 45.77
N THR A 198 -25.19 28.62 46.97
CA THR A 198 -24.22 27.96 47.86
C THR A 198 -22.73 28.08 47.52
N ILE A 199 -22.13 29.19 47.98
CA ILE A 199 -20.70 29.33 48.25
C ILE A 199 -20.43 28.84 49.68
N THR A 200 -19.43 27.98 49.80
CA THR A 200 -18.95 27.34 51.02
C THR A 200 -17.96 28.28 51.74
N ASP A 201 -18.21 28.59 53.01
CA ASP A 201 -17.23 29.21 53.91
C ASP A 201 -16.84 28.20 55.01
N PRO A 202 -15.56 28.14 55.42
CA PRO A 202 -15.12 27.39 56.60
C PRO A 202 -15.07 28.31 57.83
N GLU A 203 -15.77 27.96 58.91
CA GLU A 203 -15.61 28.60 60.22
C GLU A 203 -15.09 27.59 61.25
N GLU A 204 -13.80 27.72 61.52
CA GLU A 204 -13.08 27.18 62.66
C GLU A 204 -13.24 28.17 63.83
N ALA A 205 -13.83 27.76 64.96
CA ALA A 205 -13.34 28.06 66.31
C ALA A 205 -14.32 27.57 67.40
N SER A 206 -13.81 26.68 68.23
CA SER A 206 -14.40 26.28 69.51
C SER A 206 -14.14 27.34 70.59
N ALA A 207 -15.17 27.68 71.36
CA ALA A 207 -15.12 27.98 72.79
C ALA A 207 -16.53 27.93 73.39
#